data_AF-A0A8T7H001-F1
#
_entry.id   AF-A0A8T7H001-F1
#
_cell.length_a   1.000
_cell.length_b   1.000
_cell.length_c   1.000
_cell.angle_alpha   90.00
_cell.angle_beta   90.00
_cell.angle_gamma   90.00
#
_symmetry.space_group_name_H-M   'P 1'
#
loop_
_entity.id
_entity.type
_entity.pdbx_description
1 polymer ?
#
loop_
_entity_poly.entity_id
_entity_poly.type
_entity_poly.pdbx_seq_one_letter_code
_entity_poly.pdbx_strand_id
1 'polypeptide(L)'
;MPTRVSFGTLMTFLPDAPAGWTAEGPSGTSWTVNDDQWTMASHDYAKGDATVLIDIQDSAYHDVGHWQSWNSFISFETSEGYYRQGRVSGHPSWEYFTKPATHGTWVGVNERFVVYINVEDGSKQDLDLFVNAINYGGIAALD
;
A
#
# COMPACT_ATOMS: atom_id res chain seq x y z
N MET A 1 18.27 4.32 -17.50
CA MET A 1 17.79 4.10 -16.13
C MET A 1 16.43 4.80 -16.03
N PRO A 2 15.35 4.10 -15.70
CA PRO A 2 14.10 4.75 -15.31
C PRO A 2 14.38 5.66 -14.11
N THR A 3 13.77 6.84 -14.10
CA THR A 3 13.98 7.84 -13.03
C THR A 3 12.88 7.66 -11.99
N ARG A 4 13.26 7.59 -10.71
CA ARG A 4 12.29 7.52 -9.61
C ARG A 4 11.32 8.71 -9.65
N VAL A 5 10.06 8.46 -9.34
CA VAL A 5 9.09 9.50 -9.01
C VAL A 5 9.49 10.13 -7.68
N SER A 6 9.30 11.45 -7.54
CA SER A 6 9.58 12.15 -6.29
C SER A 6 8.55 11.78 -5.22
N PHE A 7 8.92 11.76 -3.93
CA PHE A 7 7.94 11.48 -2.87
C PHE A 7 6.83 12.52 -2.86
N GLY A 8 7.12 13.79 -3.21
CA GLY A 8 6.12 14.84 -3.28
C GLY A 8 5.06 14.58 -4.35
N THR A 9 5.43 13.94 -5.46
CA THR A 9 4.46 13.47 -6.47
C THR A 9 3.65 12.29 -5.92
N LEU A 10 4.28 11.31 -5.26
CA LEU A 10 3.57 10.16 -4.69
C LEU A 10 2.59 10.58 -3.58
N MET A 11 2.95 11.57 -2.76
CA MET A 11 2.08 12.13 -1.71
C MET A 11 0.75 12.64 -2.26
N THR A 12 0.68 13.07 -3.52
CA THR A 12 -0.58 13.54 -4.11
C THR A 12 -1.62 12.43 -4.31
N PHE A 13 -1.20 11.16 -4.18
CA PHE A 13 -2.08 9.99 -4.26
C PHE A 13 -2.44 9.42 -2.89
N LEU A 14 -1.89 9.96 -1.80
CA LEU A 14 -2.33 9.64 -0.45
C LEU A 14 -3.69 10.34 -0.22
N PRO A 15 -4.73 9.60 0.19
CA PRO A 15 -6.06 10.17 0.33
C PRO A 15 -6.13 11.15 1.51
N ASP A 16 -7.06 12.10 1.45
CA ASP A 16 -7.43 12.84 2.65
C ASP A 16 -8.07 11.91 3.69
N ALA A 17 -8.00 12.28 4.96
CA ALA A 17 -8.64 11.53 6.04
C ALA A 17 -10.15 11.38 5.80
N PRO A 18 -10.70 10.15 5.72
CA PRO A 18 -12.14 9.95 5.61
C PRO A 18 -12.89 10.49 6.84
N ALA A 19 -14.21 10.66 6.73
CA ALA A 19 -15.02 11.18 7.83
C ALA A 19 -14.82 10.39 9.14
N GLY A 20 -14.49 11.12 10.22
CA GLY A 20 -14.23 10.53 11.53
C GLY A 20 -12.80 10.05 11.76
N TRP A 21 -11.96 10.05 10.73
CA TRP A 21 -10.52 9.84 10.84
C TRP A 21 -9.78 11.17 10.97
N THR A 22 -8.67 11.14 11.70
CA THR A 22 -7.70 12.23 11.76
C THR A 22 -6.40 11.78 11.14
N ALA A 23 -5.62 12.70 10.60
CA ALA A 23 -4.35 12.37 9.98
C ALA A 23 -3.36 13.52 10.21
N GLU A 24 -2.08 13.21 10.37
CA GLU A 24 -1.02 14.22 10.42
C GLU A 24 -0.62 14.66 9.00
N GLY A 25 0.49 15.38 8.82
CA GLY A 25 0.98 15.64 7.46
C GLY A 25 1.61 14.37 6.87
N PRO A 26 1.46 14.09 5.55
CA PRO A 26 2.15 12.97 4.93
C PRO A 26 3.67 13.19 4.99
N SER A 27 4.41 12.09 5.05
CA SER A 27 5.87 12.07 5.06
C SER A 27 6.42 11.32 3.84
N GLY A 28 7.69 11.55 3.53
CA GLY A 28 8.28 10.98 2.32
C GLY A 28 9.78 10.83 2.45
N THR A 29 10.29 9.77 1.83
CA THR A 29 11.71 9.42 1.88
C THR A 29 12.16 8.97 0.51
N SER A 30 13.38 9.35 0.11
CA SER A 30 14.09 8.73 -1.00
C SER A 30 15.42 8.19 -0.50
N TRP A 31 15.81 7.02 -0.99
CA TRP A 31 17.09 6.40 -0.63
C TRP A 31 17.69 5.67 -1.83
N THR A 32 18.99 5.34 -1.72
CA THR A 32 19.72 4.61 -2.75
C THR A 32 20.41 3.39 -2.11
N VAL A 33 20.30 2.23 -2.76
CA VAL A 33 20.99 0.99 -2.35
C VAL A 33 21.67 0.41 -3.58
N ASN A 34 23.01 0.31 -3.59
CA ASN A 34 23.77 -0.29 -4.70
C ASN A 34 23.34 0.21 -6.11
N ASP A 35 23.21 1.53 -6.27
CA ASP A 35 22.71 2.25 -7.46
C ASP A 35 21.19 2.19 -7.73
N ASP A 36 20.45 1.36 -7.00
CA ASP A 36 18.98 1.28 -7.07
C ASP A 36 18.35 2.47 -6.35
N GLN A 37 17.37 3.09 -6.99
CA GLN A 37 16.73 4.31 -6.50
C GLN A 37 15.32 4.04 -6.01
N TRP A 38 15.05 4.47 -4.79
CA TRP A 38 13.79 4.20 -4.11
C TRP A 38 13.13 5.49 -3.65
N THR A 39 11.81 5.50 -3.70
CA THR A 39 10.99 6.55 -3.11
C THR A 39 9.80 5.93 -2.38
N MET A 40 9.49 6.44 -1.20
CA MET A 40 8.28 6.14 -0.44
C MET A 40 7.56 7.44 -0.07
N ALA A 41 6.23 7.41 -0.12
CA ALA A 41 5.38 8.41 0.53
C ALA A 41 4.42 7.70 1.49
N SER A 42 4.28 8.24 2.70
CA SER A 42 3.60 7.59 3.83
C SER A 42 2.58 8.54 4.44
N HIS A 43 1.44 8.01 4.89
CA HIS A 43 0.45 8.78 5.64
C HIS A 43 -0.23 7.92 6.71
N ASP A 44 -0.18 8.42 7.93
CA ASP A 44 -0.85 7.82 9.09
C ASP A 44 -2.21 8.47 9.36
N TYR A 45 -3.20 7.63 9.67
CA TYR A 45 -4.55 8.01 10.04
C TYR A 45 -4.95 7.31 11.34
N ALA A 46 -5.78 7.96 12.15
CA ALA A 46 -6.28 7.42 13.40
C ALA A 46 -7.78 7.69 13.60
N LYS A 47 -8.47 6.75 14.26
CA LYS A 47 -9.86 6.88 14.71
C LYS A 47 -10.07 6.05 15.97
N GLY A 48 -10.08 6.70 17.13
CA GLY A 48 -10.08 6.00 18.41
C GLY A 48 -8.79 5.21 18.56
N ASP A 49 -8.89 3.91 18.82
CA ASP A 49 -7.73 3.00 18.93
C ASP A 49 -7.27 2.47 17.55
N ALA A 50 -8.09 2.60 16.50
CA ALA A 50 -7.75 2.09 15.18
C ALA A 50 -6.77 3.03 14.47
N THR A 51 -5.73 2.47 13.87
CA THR A 51 -4.74 3.19 13.06
C THR A 51 -4.72 2.65 11.63
N VAL A 52 -4.39 3.51 10.67
CA VAL A 52 -4.12 3.13 9.29
C VAL A 52 -2.81 3.75 8.85
N LEU A 53 -1.95 2.94 8.25
CA LEU A 53 -0.75 3.39 7.55
C LEU A 53 -0.91 3.07 6.06
N ILE A 54 -0.75 4.09 5.23
CA ILE A 54 -0.66 3.94 3.78
C ILE A 54 0.76 4.30 3.35
N ASP A 55 1.40 3.38 2.63
CA ASP A 55 2.70 3.57 2.00
C ASP A 55 2.59 3.39 0.49
N ILE A 56 3.08 4.36 -0.28
CA ILE A 56 3.21 4.28 -1.74
C ILE A 56 4.70 4.25 -2.08
N GLN A 57 5.17 3.11 -2.57
CA GLN A 57 6.55 2.88 -2.95
C GLN A 57 6.70 2.93 -4.48
N ASP A 58 7.67 3.70 -4.99
CA ASP A 58 8.21 3.52 -6.34
C ASP A 58 9.46 2.65 -6.26
N SER A 59 9.40 1.47 -6.87
CA SER A 59 10.54 0.57 -6.98
C SER A 59 11.48 0.89 -8.13
N ALA A 60 11.17 1.87 -8.98
CA ALA A 60 11.92 2.15 -10.21
C ALA A 60 12.16 0.90 -11.07
N TYR A 61 11.19 -0.03 -11.09
CA TYR A 61 11.24 -1.35 -11.74
C TYR A 61 12.30 -2.32 -11.17
N HIS A 62 12.90 -2.00 -10.02
CA HIS A 62 13.59 -3.00 -9.23
C HIS A 62 12.54 -3.99 -8.70
N ASP A 63 12.89 -5.28 -8.72
CA ASP A 63 12.05 -6.35 -8.18
C ASP A 63 11.83 -6.10 -6.69
N VAL A 64 10.65 -5.58 -6.33
CA VAL A 64 10.29 -5.28 -4.94
C VAL A 64 9.72 -6.50 -4.26
N GLY A 65 10.48 -7.00 -3.29
CA GLY A 65 10.03 -8.08 -2.43
C GLY A 65 9.45 -9.25 -3.21
N HIS A 66 8.32 -9.73 -2.72
CA HIS A 66 7.66 -10.94 -3.18
C HIS A 66 7.14 -10.91 -4.63
N TRP A 67 7.50 -10.00 -5.54
CA TRP A 67 7.03 -9.95 -6.95
C TRP A 67 7.07 -11.33 -7.63
N GLN A 68 8.13 -12.12 -7.40
CA GLN A 68 8.18 -13.52 -7.83
C GLN A 68 7.24 -14.46 -7.06
N SER A 69 6.98 -14.20 -5.78
CA SER A 69 5.93 -14.87 -5.00
C SER A 69 4.51 -14.46 -5.39
N TRP A 70 4.26 -13.31 -6.04
CA TRP A 70 2.96 -13.01 -6.67
C TRP A 70 2.62 -14.03 -7.75
N ASN A 71 3.64 -14.54 -8.46
CA ASN A 71 3.50 -15.66 -9.40
C ASN A 71 3.34 -17.04 -8.72
N SER A 72 3.54 -17.13 -7.40
CA SER A 72 3.50 -18.40 -6.65
C SER A 72 2.13 -18.74 -6.03
N PHE A 73 1.15 -17.82 -6.08
CA PHE A 73 -0.27 -18.14 -5.91
C PHE A 73 -0.69 -18.81 -4.57
N ILE A 74 0.00 -18.57 -3.45
CA ILE A 74 -0.38 -19.22 -2.18
C ILE A 74 -1.38 -18.34 -1.42
N SER A 75 -2.67 -18.63 -1.59
CA SER A 75 -3.69 -18.26 -0.59
C SER A 75 -3.68 -19.30 0.51
N PHE A 76 -3.60 -18.88 1.77
CA PHE A 76 -3.60 -19.79 2.89
C PHE A 76 -4.39 -19.20 4.06
N GLU A 77 -4.96 -20.09 4.85
CA GLU A 77 -5.77 -19.77 6.01
C GLU A 77 -5.24 -20.58 7.18
N THR A 78 -5.10 -19.93 8.33
CA THR A 78 -4.61 -20.50 9.58
C THR A 78 -5.57 -20.14 10.70
N SER A 79 -5.38 -20.71 11.89
CA SER A 79 -6.11 -20.26 13.07
C SER A 79 -5.86 -18.79 13.40
N GLU A 80 -4.74 -18.21 12.94
CA GLU A 80 -4.31 -16.85 13.25
C GLU A 80 -4.69 -15.82 12.20
N GLY A 81 -5.21 -16.24 11.05
CA GLY A 81 -5.59 -15.32 9.97
C GLY A 81 -5.48 -15.93 8.58
N TYR A 82 -5.44 -15.06 7.57
CA TYR A 82 -5.36 -15.48 6.16
C TYR A 82 -4.50 -14.53 5.33
N TYR A 83 -4.06 -15.06 4.20
CA TYR A 83 -3.57 -14.29 3.05
C TYR A 83 -4.34 -14.75 1.82
N ARG A 84 -4.89 -13.79 1.06
CA ARG A 84 -5.72 -14.04 -0.11
C ARG A 84 -5.33 -13.12 -1.25
N GLN A 85 -5.21 -13.69 -2.42
CA GLN A 85 -5.06 -12.93 -3.66
C GLN A 85 -6.38 -12.31 -4.10
N GLY A 86 -6.26 -11.16 -4.76
CA GLY A 86 -7.40 -10.43 -5.28
C GLY A 86 -7.00 -9.47 -6.39
N ARG A 87 -7.92 -8.57 -6.68
CA ARG A 87 -7.68 -7.41 -7.53
C ARG A 87 -8.30 -6.18 -6.90
N VAL A 88 -7.59 -5.06 -6.96
CA VAL A 88 -8.08 -3.73 -6.58
C VAL A 88 -8.00 -2.84 -7.81
N SER A 89 -9.13 -2.27 -8.24
CA SER A 89 -9.19 -1.39 -9.42
C SER A 89 -8.53 -1.99 -10.68
N GLY A 90 -8.61 -3.31 -10.85
CA GLY A 90 -8.00 -4.04 -11.97
C GLY A 90 -6.54 -4.42 -11.76
N HIS A 91 -5.88 -3.92 -10.73
CA HIS A 91 -4.49 -4.24 -10.37
C HIS A 91 -4.42 -5.50 -9.49
N PRO A 92 -3.37 -6.33 -9.58
CA PRO A 92 -3.20 -7.45 -8.68
C PRO A 92 -3.09 -6.96 -7.22
N SER A 93 -3.73 -7.67 -6.29
CA SER A 93 -3.55 -7.41 -4.86
C SER A 93 -3.35 -8.67 -4.00
N TRP A 94 -2.77 -8.48 -2.82
CA TRP A 94 -2.84 -9.42 -1.70
C TRP A 94 -3.49 -8.76 -0.51
N GLU A 95 -4.60 -9.35 -0.07
CA GLU A 95 -5.28 -9.00 1.17
C GLU A 95 -4.87 -9.97 2.27
N TYR A 96 -4.69 -9.47 3.48
CA TYR A 96 -4.44 -10.31 4.64
C TYR A 96 -5.21 -9.85 5.87
N PHE A 97 -5.40 -10.80 6.76
CA PHE A 97 -5.84 -10.58 8.12
C PHE A 97 -4.93 -11.37 9.05
N THR A 98 -4.56 -10.78 10.18
CA THR A 98 -3.87 -11.47 11.26
C THR A 98 -4.47 -11.03 12.59
N LYS A 99 -4.71 -11.98 13.48
CA LYS A 99 -5.20 -11.70 14.83
C LYS A 99 -4.20 -10.81 15.58
N PRO A 100 -4.68 -9.96 16.51
CA PRO A 100 -6.07 -9.86 16.93
C PRO A 100 -6.97 -9.07 15.96
N ALA A 101 -6.45 -8.03 15.30
CA ALA A 101 -7.25 -7.09 14.52
C ALA A 101 -6.42 -6.35 13.44
N THR A 102 -5.43 -7.03 12.84
CA THR A 102 -4.63 -6.45 11.76
C THR A 102 -5.21 -6.84 10.42
N HIS A 103 -5.62 -5.86 9.63
CA HIS A 103 -6.08 -6.04 8.25
C HIS A 103 -5.13 -5.30 7.32
N GLY A 104 -4.81 -5.87 6.16
CA GLY A 104 -4.05 -5.11 5.18
C GLY A 104 -4.24 -5.55 3.76
N THR A 105 -3.79 -4.72 2.84
CA THR A 105 -3.77 -5.00 1.41
C THR A 105 -2.54 -4.41 0.77
N TRP A 106 -1.88 -5.20 -0.07
CA TRP A 106 -0.80 -4.76 -0.94
C TRP A 106 -1.33 -4.75 -2.38
N VAL A 107 -1.14 -3.66 -3.11
CA VAL A 107 -1.60 -3.50 -4.50
C VAL A 107 -0.41 -3.17 -5.39
N GLY A 108 -0.13 -4.04 -6.36
CA GLY A 108 0.93 -3.82 -7.35
C GLY A 108 0.40 -3.07 -8.57
N VAL A 109 1.02 -1.94 -8.93
CA VAL A 109 0.60 -1.08 -10.04
C VAL A 109 1.74 -0.98 -11.07
N ASN A 110 1.44 -1.37 -12.31
CA ASN A 110 2.35 -1.37 -13.47
C ASN A 110 3.75 -1.98 -13.21
N GLU A 111 3.83 -3.01 -12.36
CA GLU A 111 5.10 -3.69 -12.01
C GLU A 111 6.17 -2.76 -11.39
N ARG A 112 5.79 -1.53 -11.02
CA ARG A 112 6.70 -0.47 -10.57
C ARG A 112 6.32 0.10 -9.21
N PHE A 113 5.04 0.28 -8.96
CA PHE A 113 4.56 0.85 -7.71
C PHE A 113 3.90 -0.21 -6.85
N VAL A 114 4.10 -0.10 -5.54
CA VAL A 114 3.38 -0.90 -4.56
C VAL A 114 2.69 0.02 -3.58
N VAL A 115 1.40 -0.19 -3.39
CA VAL A 115 0.61 0.50 -2.38
C VAL A 115 0.34 -0.47 -1.25
N TYR A 116 0.84 -0.16 -0.06
CA TYR A 116 0.58 -0.90 1.15
C TYR A 116 -0.46 -0.13 1.97
N ILE A 117 -1.53 -0.82 2.38
CA ILE A 117 -2.53 -0.30 3.29
C ILE A 117 -2.58 -1.26 4.47
N ASN A 118 -2.24 -0.79 5.66
CA ASN A 118 -2.29 -1.57 6.89
C ASN A 118 -3.22 -0.89 7.89
N VAL A 119 -4.11 -1.67 8.49
CA VAL A 119 -5.07 -1.24 9.51
C VAL A 119 -4.80 -2.05 10.77
N GLU A 120 -4.50 -1.38 11.87
CA GLU A 120 -4.35 -2.00 13.19
C GLU A 120 -5.52 -1.63 14.09
N ASP A 121 -5.98 -2.59 14.90
CA ASP A 121 -7.11 -2.44 15.83
C ASP A 121 -8.42 -1.91 15.20
N GLY A 122 -8.50 -2.00 13.87
CA GLY A 122 -9.65 -1.61 13.06
C GLY A 122 -10.36 -2.82 12.44
N SER A 123 -11.24 -2.53 11.49
CA SER A 123 -12.04 -3.55 10.81
C SER A 123 -11.67 -3.70 9.34
N LYS A 124 -12.11 -4.81 8.74
CA LYS A 124 -12.08 -4.98 7.28
C LYS A 124 -12.79 -3.84 6.54
N GLN A 125 -13.84 -3.26 7.11
CA GLN A 125 -14.54 -2.13 6.50
C GLN A 125 -13.68 -0.86 6.48
N ASP A 126 -12.85 -0.65 7.51
CA ASP A 126 -11.90 0.45 7.52
C ASP A 126 -10.83 0.25 6.43
N LEU A 127 -10.33 -0.98 6.26
CA LEU A 127 -9.43 -1.32 5.14
C LEU A 127 -10.09 -1.01 3.79
N ASP A 128 -11.33 -1.46 3.57
CA ASP A 128 -12.06 -1.20 2.33
C ASP A 128 -12.27 0.29 2.06
N LEU A 129 -12.52 1.08 3.12
CA LEU A 129 -12.67 2.53 3.01
C LEU A 129 -11.40 3.18 2.46
N PHE A 130 -10.24 2.84 2.99
CA PHE A 130 -8.96 3.41 2.56
C PHE A 130 -8.50 2.86 1.21
N VAL A 131 -8.66 1.57 0.95
CA VAL A 131 -8.37 0.97 -0.36
C VAL A 131 -9.15 1.69 -1.46
N ASN A 132 -10.44 1.95 -1.25
CA ASN A 132 -11.27 2.61 -2.26
C ASN A 132 -11.00 4.13 -2.41
N ALA A 133 -10.28 4.75 -1.47
CA ALA A 133 -9.97 6.19 -1.53
C ALA A 133 -8.76 6.50 -2.41
N ILE A 134 -7.93 5.51 -2.75
CA ILE A 134 -6.66 5.70 -3.47
C ILE A 134 -6.90 5.76 -4.99
N ASN A 135 -6.31 6.77 -5.65
CA ASN A 135 -6.37 6.92 -7.10
C ASN A 135 -5.30 6.08 -7.81
N TYR A 136 -5.52 4.76 -7.90
CA TYR A 136 -4.61 3.82 -8.57
C TYR A 136 -4.39 4.14 -10.05
N GLY A 137 -5.41 4.63 -10.76
CA GLY A 137 -5.28 5.04 -12.16
C GLY A 137 -4.33 6.22 -12.35
N GLY A 138 -4.30 7.14 -11.40
CA GLY A 138 -3.34 8.24 -11.36
C GLY A 138 -1.90 7.77 -11.09
N ILE A 139 -1.72 6.81 -10.17
CA ILE A 139 -0.43 6.16 -9.92
C ILE A 139 0.05 5.44 -11.19
N ALA A 140 -0.83 4.68 -11.84
CA ALA A 140 -0.52 3.97 -13.09
C ALA A 140 -0.14 4.91 -14.25
N ALA A 141 -0.54 6.19 -14.21
CA ALA A 141 -0.18 7.18 -15.21
C ALA A 141 1.20 7.81 -15.01
N LEU A 142 1.90 7.48 -13.91
CA LEU A 142 3.29 7.92 -13.64
C LEU A 142 4.34 6.99 -14.25
N ASP A 143 3.91 5.87 -14.81
CA ASP A 143 4.75 4.83 -15.41
C ASP A 143 5.48 5.34 -16.66
#